data_AF-G7J021-F1
#
_entry.id   AF-G7J021-F1
#
_cell.length_a   1.000
_cell.length_b   1.000
_cell.length_c   1.000
_cell.angle_alpha   90.00
_cell.angle_beta   90.00
_cell.angle_gamma   90.00
#
_symmetry.space_group_name_H-M   'P 1'
#
loop_
_entity.id
_entity.type
_entity.pdbx_description
1 polymer ?
#
loop_
_entity_poly.entity_id
_entity_poly.type
_entity_poly.pdbx_seq_one_letter_code
_entity_poly.pdbx_strand_id
1 'polypeptide(L)'
;MSMGTELYTQLMPPSGFDEMSSIKLPYLCILKDSFCFSHDYKRTEFIIWKMKTFGVEEAYHDFADLEKCQLLPLHLSEHNDTLILANNQEQRAILYNLRNNTAKRTRIIDEIQWFSAKVYVESLVSDI
;
A
#
# COMPACT_ATOMS: atom_id res chain seq x y z
N MET A 1 31.81 -2.46 20.86
CA MET A 1 30.54 -2.27 20.15
C MET A 1 30.32 -3.51 19.31
N SER A 2 29.30 -4.30 19.60
CA SER A 2 28.90 -5.42 18.74
C SER A 2 28.00 -4.82 17.66
N MET A 3 28.46 -4.83 16.40
CA MET A 3 27.56 -4.77 15.26
C MET A 3 26.73 -6.04 15.32
N GLY A 4 25.45 -5.92 15.68
CA GLY A 4 24.53 -7.04 15.59
C GLY A 4 24.48 -7.50 14.14
N THR A 5 24.64 -8.79 13.89
CA THR A 5 24.43 -9.38 12.57
C THR A 5 22.95 -9.26 12.26
N GLU A 6 22.54 -8.27 11.47
CA GLU A 6 21.18 -8.23 10.95
C GLU A 6 20.97 -9.43 10.03
N LEU A 7 20.10 -10.35 10.43
CA LEU A 7 19.67 -11.47 9.60
C LEU A 7 18.64 -10.96 8.61
N TYR A 8 19.09 -10.62 7.41
CA TYR A 8 18.19 -10.27 6.31
C TYR A 8 17.37 -11.51 5.92
N THR A 9 16.07 -11.48 6.21
CA THR A 9 15.15 -12.55 5.81
C THR A 9 14.37 -12.06 4.59
N GLN A 10 14.56 -12.71 3.45
CA GLN A 10 13.71 -12.46 2.28
C GLN A 10 12.31 -12.99 2.56
N LEU A 11 11.33 -12.10 2.41
CA LEU A 11 9.92 -12.45 2.50
C LEU A 11 9.40 -12.77 1.11
N MET A 12 8.61 -13.84 1.01
CA MET A 12 7.82 -14.08 -0.20
C MET A 12 6.75 -12.99 -0.32
N PRO A 13 6.47 -12.51 -1.55
CA PRO A 13 5.35 -11.60 -1.76
C PRO A 13 4.01 -12.32 -1.45
N PRO A 14 2.93 -11.56 -1.17
CA PRO A 14 1.63 -12.13 -0.91
C PRO A 14 1.12 -12.99 -2.07
N SER A 15 0.19 -13.91 -1.76
CA SER A 15 -0.51 -14.71 -2.77
C SER A 15 -1.14 -13.83 -3.86
N GLY A 16 -0.97 -14.19 -5.14
CA GLY A 16 -1.51 -13.43 -6.28
C GLY A 16 -0.59 -12.34 -6.83
N PHE A 17 0.61 -12.16 -6.25
CA PHE A 17 1.63 -11.25 -6.80
C PHE A 17 2.00 -11.56 -8.25
N ASP A 18 2.10 -12.85 -8.60
CA ASP A 18 2.48 -13.29 -9.96
C ASP A 18 1.47 -12.86 -11.04
N GLU A 19 0.24 -12.54 -10.65
CA GLU A 19 -0.83 -12.07 -11.54
C GLU A 19 -0.83 -10.53 -11.71
N MET A 20 0.13 -9.83 -11.11
CA MET A 20 0.24 -8.38 -11.17
C MET A 20 0.62 -7.89 -12.57
N SER A 21 -0.05 -6.83 -13.05
CA SER A 21 0.33 -6.24 -14.34
C SER A 21 1.70 -5.56 -14.22
N SER A 22 2.67 -5.98 -15.03
CA SER A 22 4.07 -5.51 -15.03
C SER A 22 4.29 -4.01 -15.29
N ILE A 23 3.21 -3.25 -15.51
CA ILE A 23 3.25 -1.83 -15.90
C ILE A 23 3.28 -0.91 -14.66
N LYS A 24 2.72 -1.33 -13.52
CA LYS A 24 2.65 -0.52 -12.30
C LYS A 24 3.38 -1.22 -11.18
N LEU A 25 4.22 -0.48 -10.46
CA LEU A 25 4.88 -0.98 -9.27
C LEU A 25 3.88 -1.09 -8.11
N PRO A 26 4.04 -2.07 -7.22
CA PRO A 26 3.27 -2.12 -6.00
C PRO A 26 3.71 -1.03 -5.03
N TYR A 27 2.82 -0.66 -4.13
CA TYR A 27 3.09 0.32 -3.10
C TYR A 27 3.20 -0.35 -1.74
N LEU A 28 4.30 -0.04 -1.05
CA LEU A 28 4.55 -0.43 0.33
C LEU A 28 4.15 0.73 1.25
N CYS A 29 3.42 0.42 2.31
CA CYS A 29 3.04 1.41 3.32
C CYS A 29 2.92 0.76 4.71
N ILE A 30 2.79 1.58 5.74
CA ILE A 30 2.48 1.12 7.10
C ILE A 30 1.06 1.56 7.43
N LEU A 31 0.17 0.62 7.75
CA LEU A 31 -1.18 0.91 8.23
C LEU A 31 -1.39 0.29 9.61
N LYS A 32 -1.57 1.13 10.63
CA LYS A 32 -1.68 0.71 12.04
C LYS A 32 -0.58 -0.26 12.44
N ASP A 33 0.66 0.22 12.30
CA ASP A 33 1.89 -0.50 12.67
C ASP A 33 2.12 -1.83 11.95
N SER A 34 1.33 -2.11 10.92
CA SER A 34 1.44 -3.31 10.10
C SER A 34 2.00 -2.95 8.73
N PHE A 35 2.94 -3.75 8.27
CA PHE A 35 3.46 -3.63 6.92
C PHE A 35 2.38 -4.04 5.91
N CYS A 36 2.16 -3.19 4.91
CA CYS A 36 1.13 -3.40 3.92
C CYS A 36 1.73 -3.32 2.52
N PHE A 37 1.22 -4.20 1.65
CA PHE A 37 1.54 -4.28 0.25
C PHE A 37 0.26 -4.04 -0.55
N SER A 38 0.27 -3.09 -1.48
CA SER A 38 -0.91 -2.78 -2.28
C SER A 38 -0.60 -2.71 -3.77
N HIS A 39 -1.55 -3.13 -4.58
CA HIS A 39 -1.38 -3.11 -6.03
C HIS A 39 -2.72 -3.09 -6.76
N ASP A 40 -2.65 -2.65 -8.02
CA ASP A 40 -3.75 -2.84 -8.96
C ASP A 40 -3.76 -4.31 -9.42
N TYR A 41 -4.94 -4.92 -9.41
CA TYR A 41 -5.19 -6.27 -9.87
C TYR A 41 -6.14 -6.24 -11.07
N LYS A 42 -5.76 -6.93 -12.16
CA LYS A 42 -6.52 -6.99 -13.43
C LYS A 42 -6.97 -5.63 -14.00
N ARG A 43 -6.32 -4.52 -13.59
CA ARG A 43 -6.64 -3.11 -13.95
C ARG A 43 -8.00 -2.58 -13.47
N THR A 44 -8.81 -3.39 -12.81
CA THR A 44 -10.17 -3.04 -12.36
C THR A 44 -10.27 -3.04 -10.84
N GLU A 45 -9.43 -3.83 -10.17
CA GLU A 45 -9.45 -4.01 -8.73
C GLU A 45 -8.20 -3.40 -8.11
N PHE A 46 -8.34 -2.96 -6.86
CA PHE A 46 -7.23 -2.58 -6.01
C PHE A 46 -7.18 -3.58 -4.86
N ILE A 47 -6.00 -4.06 -4.50
CA ILE A 47 -5.85 -5.02 -3.40
C ILE A 47 -4.86 -4.43 -2.41
N ILE A 48 -5.20 -4.55 -1.13
CA ILE A 48 -4.30 -4.20 -0.03
C ILE A 48 -4.13 -5.41 0.86
N TRP A 49 -2.91 -5.93 0.87
CA TRP A 49 -2.44 -6.95 1.78
C TRP A 49 -1.86 -6.30 3.04
N LYS A 50 -2.21 -6.84 4.20
CA LYS A 50 -1.74 -6.41 5.51
C LYS A 50 -1.09 -7.59 6.23
N MET A 51 0.17 -7.41 6.60
CA MET A 51 0.93 -8.38 7.40
C MET A 51 0.75 -8.05 8.88
N LYS A 52 -0.07 -8.83 9.59
CA LYS A 52 -0.34 -8.61 11.03
C LYS A 52 0.77 -9.16 11.92
N THR A 53 1.19 -10.37 11.60
CA THR A 53 2.30 -11.07 12.23
C THR A 53 3.08 -11.76 11.12
N PHE A 54 4.30 -12.20 11.42
CA PHE A 54 5.14 -12.86 10.43
C PHE A 54 4.42 -14.07 9.79
N GLY A 55 4.24 -14.04 8.47
CA GLY A 55 3.57 -15.09 7.69
C GLY A 55 2.04 -15.14 7.80
N VAL A 56 1.37 -14.18 8.46
CA VAL A 56 -0.10 -14.10 8.52
C VAL A 56 -0.61 -12.91 7.71
N GLU A 57 -1.40 -13.23 6.70
CA GLU A 57 -1.89 -12.29 5.69
C GLU A 57 -3.39 -12.02 5.85
N GLU A 58 -3.79 -10.75 5.75
CA GLU A 58 -5.17 -10.34 5.50
C GLU A 58 -5.22 -9.46 4.26
N ALA A 59 -6.25 -9.64 3.43
CA ALA A 59 -6.44 -8.84 2.22
C ALA A 59 -7.81 -8.14 2.23
N TYR A 60 -7.79 -6.86 1.88
CA TYR A 60 -8.98 -6.09 1.56
C TYR A 60 -9.21 -6.14 0.04
N HIS A 61 -10.40 -6.58 -0.35
CA HIS A 61 -10.82 -6.74 -1.74
C HIS A 61 -11.97 -5.78 -2.04
N ASP A 62 -12.26 -5.63 -3.33
CA ASP A 62 -13.44 -4.94 -3.85
C ASP A 62 -13.44 -3.42 -3.64
N PHE A 63 -12.74 -2.71 -4.53
CA PHE A 63 -12.76 -1.25 -4.67
C PHE A 63 -13.38 -0.86 -6.03
N ALA A 64 -14.37 -1.64 -6.50
CA ALA A 64 -14.90 -1.57 -7.87
C ALA A 64 -15.39 -0.15 -8.29
N ASP A 65 -15.92 0.64 -7.36
CA ASP A 65 -16.34 2.03 -7.65
C ASP A 65 -15.16 3.01 -7.90
N LEU A 66 -13.92 2.55 -7.73
CA LEU A 66 -12.70 3.33 -7.91
C LEU A 66 -11.92 2.93 -9.19
N GLU A 67 -12.57 2.24 -10.12
CA GLU A 67 -12.00 1.83 -11.40
C GLU A 67 -11.12 2.93 -12.04
N LYS A 68 -9.89 2.55 -12.39
CA LYS A 68 -8.82 3.37 -13.01
C LYS A 68 -8.01 4.27 -12.06
N CYS A 69 -8.45 4.50 -10.83
CA CYS A 69 -7.72 5.36 -9.90
C CYS A 69 -6.38 4.72 -9.51
N GLN A 70 -5.28 5.46 -9.64
CA GLN A 70 -4.00 5.05 -9.04
C GLN A 70 -4.07 5.35 -7.55
N LEU A 71 -4.43 4.34 -6.75
CA LEU A 71 -4.72 4.49 -5.33
C LEU A 71 -3.48 4.25 -4.48
N LEU A 72 -3.30 5.08 -3.47
CA LEU A 72 -2.26 4.97 -2.46
C LEU A 72 -2.87 4.94 -1.07
N PRO A 73 -2.75 3.85 -0.30
CA PRO A 73 -3.16 3.84 1.10
C PRO A 73 -2.30 4.81 1.91
N LEU A 74 -2.94 5.75 2.59
CA LEU A 74 -2.30 6.75 3.43
C LEU A 74 -2.46 6.45 4.92
N HIS A 75 -3.66 6.03 5.33
CA HIS A 75 -3.98 5.81 6.73
C HIS A 75 -5.21 4.94 6.90
N LEU A 76 -5.26 4.17 8.00
CA LEU A 76 -6.42 3.40 8.41
C LEU A 76 -6.89 3.92 9.78
N SER A 77 -8.16 4.27 9.89
CA SER A 77 -8.77 4.82 11.11
C SER A 77 -8.56 3.92 12.33
N GLU A 78 -8.62 4.51 13.52
CA GLU A 78 -8.53 3.77 14.78
C GLU A 78 -9.54 2.63 14.90
N HIS A 79 -10.74 2.83 14.37
CA HIS A 79 -11.81 1.84 14.36
C HIS A 79 -11.69 0.76 13.26
N ASN A 80 -10.60 0.77 12.48
CA ASN A 80 -10.32 -0.17 11.38
C ASN A 80 -11.39 -0.20 10.29
N ASP A 81 -12.16 0.86 10.14
CA ASP A 81 -13.34 0.89 9.28
C ASP A 81 -13.25 1.89 8.15
N THR A 82 -12.34 2.85 8.23
CA THR A 82 -12.20 3.93 7.25
C THR A 82 -10.75 3.99 6.80
N LEU A 83 -10.52 3.68 5.53
CA LEU A 83 -9.24 3.79 4.87
C LEU A 83 -9.18 5.10 4.11
N ILE A 84 -8.12 5.87 4.33
CA ILE A 84 -7.81 7.08 3.57
C ILE A 84 -6.92 6.66 2.41
N LEU A 85 -7.39 6.91 1.19
CA LEU A 85 -6.68 6.64 -0.05
C LEU A 85 -6.36 7.95 -0.74
N ALA A 86 -5.13 8.11 -1.21
CA ALA A 86 -4.78 9.11 -2.21
C ALA A 86 -5.18 8.57 -3.58
N ASN A 87 -5.86 9.40 -4.38
CA ASN A 87 -6.11 9.12 -5.79
C ASN A 87 -5.18 10.00 -6.63
N ASN A 88 -4.15 9.40 -7.22
CA ASN A 88 -3.16 10.14 -8.01
C ASN A 88 -3.69 10.62 -9.36
N GLN A 89 -4.80 10.06 -9.86
CA GLN A 89 -5.42 10.57 -11.08
C GLN A 89 -6.25 11.82 -10.83
N GLU A 90 -7.05 11.82 -9.75
CA GLU A 90 -7.87 12.97 -9.36
C GLU A 90 -7.10 13.98 -8.49
N GLN A 91 -5.87 13.66 -8.07
CA GLN A 91 -5.05 14.40 -7.11
C GLN A 91 -5.80 14.74 -5.81
N ARG A 92 -6.63 13.80 -5.33
CA ARG A 92 -7.52 14.01 -4.17
C ARG A 92 -7.58 12.80 -3.25
N ALA A 93 -7.92 13.07 -2.00
CA ALA A 93 -8.15 12.00 -1.03
C ALA A 93 -9.57 11.44 -1.14
N ILE A 94 -9.68 10.14 -0.92
CA ILE A 94 -10.92 9.37 -0.84
C ILE A 94 -10.98 8.70 0.53
N LEU A 95 -12.16 8.74 1.14
CA LEU A 95 -12.48 7.99 2.35
C LEU A 95 -13.23 6.72 1.93
N TYR A 96 -12.61 5.57 2.15
CA TYR A 96 -13.20 4.28 1.85
C TYR A 96 -13.66 3.60 3.13
N ASN A 97 -14.95 3.31 3.25
CA ASN A 97 -15.50 2.61 4.40
C ASN A 97 -15.49 1.09 4.13
N LEU A 98 -14.68 0.36 4.89
CA LEU A 98 -14.47 -1.08 4.79
C LEU A 98 -15.65 -1.91 5.31
N ARG A 99 -16.57 -1.33 6.10
CA ARG A 99 -17.72 -2.07 6.65
C ARG A 99 -18.84 -2.22 5.63
N ASN A 100 -19.01 -1.23 4.75
CA ASN A 100 -20.08 -1.19 3.78
C ASN A 100 -19.59 -1.03 2.33
N ASN A 101 -18.28 -1.09 2.10
CA ASN A 101 -17.63 -0.97 0.79
C ASN A 101 -18.04 0.30 0.03
N THR A 102 -18.07 1.45 0.73
CA THR A 102 -18.43 2.72 0.10
C THR A 102 -17.28 3.70 0.06
N ALA A 103 -17.09 4.34 -1.09
CA ALA A 103 -16.12 5.40 -1.29
C ALA A 103 -16.78 6.79 -1.22
N LYS A 104 -16.18 7.72 -0.48
CA LYS A 104 -16.56 9.13 -0.47
C LYS A 104 -15.36 9.99 -0.82
N ARG A 105 -15.47 10.78 -1.90
CA ARG A 105 -14.48 11.81 -2.21
C ARG A 105 -14.51 12.88 -1.11
N THR A 106 -13.33 13.32 -0.69
CA THR A 106 -13.23 14.45 0.24
C THR A 106 -13.72 15.74 -0.43
N ARG A 107 -14.25 16.68 0.36
CA ARG A 107 -14.63 18.02 -0.13
C ARG A 107 -13.42 18.96 -0.25
N ILE A 108 -12.24 18.49 0.15
CA ILE A 108 -10.99 19.22 0.00
C ILE A 108 -10.68 19.24 -1.50
N ILE A 109 -10.62 20.45 -2.04
CA ILE A 109 -10.36 20.67 -3.46
C ILE A 109 -8.88 20.91 -3.77
N ASP A 110 -8.09 21.17 -2.73
CA ASP A 110 -6.64 21.31 -2.85
C ASP A 110 -6.05 20.00 -3.37
N GLU A 111 -5.23 20.13 -4.40
CA GLU A 111 -4.59 18.99 -5.03
C GLU A 111 -3.46 18.46 -4.16
N ILE A 112 -3.33 17.13 -4.11
CA ILE A 112 -2.23 16.47 -3.41
C ILE A 112 -0.92 16.78 -4.14
N GLN A 113 0.03 17.39 -3.43
CA GLN A 113 1.37 17.63 -3.96
C GLN A 113 2.32 16.48 -3.58
N TRP A 114 2.79 15.77 -4.60
CA TRP A 114 3.74 14.67 -4.42
C TRP A 114 5.18 15.16 -4.51
N PHE A 115 5.98 14.77 -3.52
CA PHE A 115 7.43 15.01 -3.51
C PHE A 115 8.14 13.67 -3.47
N SER A 116 9.18 13.51 -4.30
CA SER A 116 10.04 12.34 -4.27
C SER A 116 11.40 12.71 -3.70
N ALA A 117 11.88 11.90 -2.76
CA ALA A 117 13.23 11.98 -2.23
C ALA A 117 13.96 10.69 -2.57
N LYS A 118 15.16 10.81 -3.14
CA LYS A 118 16.05 9.66 -3.32
C LYS A 118 16.84 9.49 -2.04
N VAL A 119 16.59 8.40 -1.32
CA VAL A 119 17.39 8.01 -0.17
C VAL A 119 18.45 7.03 -0.65
N TYR A 120 19.72 7.37 -0.44
CA TYR A 120 20.81 6.44 -0.68
C TYR A 120 20.98 5.58 0.58
N VAL A 121 20.93 4.26 0.42
CA VAL A 121 21.23 3.30 1.47
C VAL A 121 22.46 2.54 1.00
N GLU A 122 23.54 2.61 1.79
CA GLU A 122 24.76 1.86 1.51
C GLU A 122 24.46 0.36 1.55
N SER A 123 24.89 -0.36 0.51
CA SER A 123 24.83 -1.81 0.49
C SER A 123 25.88 -2.36 1.47
N LEU A 124 25.46 -3.14 2.46
CA LEU A 124 26.38 -3.89 3.33
C LEU A 124 26.93 -5.16 2.67
N VAL A 125 26.62 -5.41 1.39
CA VAL A 125 27.21 -6.51 0.64
C VAL A 125 28.67 -6.18 0.36
N SER A 126 29.57 -6.92 1.00
CA SER A 126 30.99 -6.90 0.65
C SER A 126 31.17 -7.64 -0.67
N ASP A 127 31.84 -7.03 -1.63
CA ASP A 127 32.34 -7.75 -2.81
C ASP A 127 33.26 -8.87 -2.32
N ILE A 128 32.96 -10.12 -2.68
CA ILE A 128 33.79 -11.30 -2.43
C ILE A 128 34.71 -11.50 -3.63
#